data_AF-A0A2A2XVU8-F1
#
_entry.id   AF-A0A2A2XVU8-F1
#
_cell.length_a   1.000
_cell.length_b   1.000
_cell.length_c   1.000
_cell.angle_alpha   90.00
_cell.angle_beta   90.00
_cell.angle_gamma   90.00
#
_symmetry.space_group_name_H-M   'P 1'
#
loop_
_entity.id
_entity.type
_entity.pdbx_description
1 polymer ?
#
loop_
_entity_poly.entity_id
_entity_poly.type
_entity_poly.pdbx_seq_one_letter_code
_entity_poly.pdbx_strand_id
1 'polypeptide(L)' 'MLTTEHSESTEEFENNSLTDAIIGSAISVHRELGPGLLESVYEKCLAFELADRGLSVTTQQEIPVRYKNLTFDCGFRADL' A
#
# COMPACT_ATOMS: atom_id res chain seq x y z
N MET A 1 7.03 -44.49 19.58
CA MET A 1 6.11 -43.62 18.81
C MET A 1 6.54 -42.19 19.06
N LEU A 2 7.41 -41.64 18.20
CA LEU A 2 7.75 -40.21 18.21
C LEU A 2 6.81 -39.54 17.21
N THR A 3 5.91 -38.69 17.70
CA THR A 3 5.23 -37.70 16.87
C THR A 3 5.87 -36.36 17.18
N THR A 4 6.82 -35.97 16.33
CA THR A 4 7.27 -34.59 16.20
C THR A 4 6.09 -33.78 15.67
N GLU A 5 5.37 -33.08 16.55
CA GLU A 5 4.38 -32.11 16.12
C GLU A 5 5.10 -30.88 15.56
N HIS A 6 4.65 -30.50 14.37
CA HIS A 6 5.26 -29.55 13.45
C HIS A 6 5.47 -28.17 14.05
N SER A 7 6.72 -27.70 13.94
CA SER A 7 7.09 -26.30 13.91
C SER A 7 6.69 -25.74 12.54
N GLU A 8 5.49 -25.19 12.39
CA GLU A 8 5.12 -24.33 11.25
C GLU A 8 3.79 -23.61 11.54
N SER A 9 3.70 -22.33 11.14
CA SER A 9 2.56 -21.37 11.21
C SER A 9 2.61 -20.29 12.31
N THR A 10 3.49 -19.30 12.11
CA THR A 10 3.29 -17.95 12.70
C THR A 10 3.20 -16.86 11.61
N GLU A 11 3.57 -17.16 10.36
CA GLU A 11 3.66 -16.16 9.27
C GLU A 11 2.33 -15.90 8.51
N GLU A 12 1.33 -16.79 8.57
CA GLU A 12 0.07 -16.62 7.80
C GLU A 12 -0.93 -15.62 8.40
N PHE A 13 -0.83 -15.28 9.69
CA PHE A 13 -1.81 -14.41 10.37
C PHE A 13 -1.47 -12.90 10.30
N GLU A 14 -0.21 -12.52 10.15
CA GLU A 14 0.20 -11.11 10.15
C GLU A 14 -0.18 -10.38 8.84
N ASN A 15 -0.06 -11.06 7.69
CA ASN A 15 -0.37 -10.49 6.36
C ASN A 15 -1.84 -10.08 6.21
N ASN A 16 -2.76 -10.72 6.93
CA ASN A 16 -4.18 -10.40 6.83
C ASN A 16 -4.49 -9.02 7.44
N SER A 17 -3.83 -8.64 8.53
CA SER A 17 -4.13 -7.39 9.25
C SER A 17 -3.78 -6.11 8.46
N LEU A 18 -2.60 -6.10 7.81
CA LEU A 18 -2.17 -4.99 6.97
C LEU A 18 -3.05 -4.89 5.71
N THR A 19 -3.33 -6.03 5.08
CA THR A 19 -4.20 -6.10 3.91
C THR A 19 -5.61 -5.58 4.24
N ASP A 20 -6.19 -6.01 5.35
CA ASP A 20 -7.48 -5.56 5.84
C ASP A 20 -7.49 -4.04 6.12
N ALA A 21 -6.40 -3.50 6.67
CA ALA A 21 -6.26 -2.06 6.89
C ALA A 21 -6.25 -1.28 5.58
N ILE A 22 -5.50 -1.75 4.57
CA ILE A 22 -5.41 -1.10 3.25
C ILE A 22 -6.76 -1.15 2.53
N ILE A 23 -7.37 -2.34 2.44
CA ILE A 23 -8.67 -2.53 1.78
C ILE A 23 -9.75 -1.72 2.51
N GLY A 24 -9.76 -1.76 3.84
CA GLY A 24 -10.70 -1.00 4.67
C GLY A 24 -10.58 0.51 4.43
N SER A 25 -9.36 1.03 4.27
CA SER A 25 -9.11 2.44 3.95
C SER A 25 -9.67 2.81 2.58
N ALA A 26 -9.39 2.01 1.54
CA ALA A 26 -9.92 2.25 0.19
C ALA A 26 -11.46 2.21 0.14
N ILE A 27 -12.08 1.28 0.88
CA ILE A 27 -13.53 1.19 1.01
C ILE A 27 -14.09 2.43 1.73
N SER A 28 -13.42 2.92 2.78
CA SER A 28 -13.81 4.13 3.51
C SER A 28 -13.88 5.33 2.56
N VAL A 29 -12.77 5.57 1.83
CA VAL A 29 -12.67 6.66 0.84
C VAL A 29 -13.78 6.57 -0.21
N HIS A 30 -14.00 5.38 -0.79
CA HIS A 30 -15.02 5.22 -1.83
C HIS A 30 -16.44 5.43 -1.31
N ARG A 31 -16.74 4.99 -0.08
CA ARG A 31 -18.05 5.18 0.56
C ARG A 31 -18.34 6.64 0.86
N GLU A 32 -17.33 7.40 1.28
CA GLU A 32 -17.47 8.82 1.60
C GLU A 32 -17.59 9.69 0.34
N LEU A 33 -16.69 9.48 -0.64
CA LEU A 33 -16.59 10.35 -1.81
C LEU A 33 -17.53 9.94 -2.96
N GLY A 34 -17.86 8.65 -3.07
CA GLY A 34 -18.50 8.10 -4.26
C GLY A 34 -17.59 8.18 -5.51
N PRO A 35 -18.09 7.81 -6.70
CA PRO A 35 -17.36 7.90 -7.96
C PRO A 35 -17.45 9.30 -8.61
N GLY A 36 -16.52 9.62 -9.51
CA GLY A 36 -16.62 10.79 -10.41
C GLY A 36 -15.63 11.93 -10.12
N LEU A 37 -14.71 11.74 -9.18
CA LEU A 37 -13.63 12.68 -8.90
C LEU A 37 -12.34 12.32 -9.65
N LEU A 38 -11.39 13.24 -9.64
CA LEU A 38 -10.06 13.00 -10.18
C LEU A 38 -9.30 11.98 -9.31
N GLU A 39 -8.47 11.16 -9.94
CA GLU A 39 -7.58 10.20 -9.28
C GLU A 39 -6.76 10.83 -8.15
N SER A 40 -6.20 12.01 -8.37
CA SER A 40 -5.40 12.74 -7.38
C SER A 40 -6.17 13.12 -6.11
N VAL A 41 -7.51 13.12 -6.14
CA VAL A 41 -8.34 13.28 -4.94
C VAL A 41 -8.38 11.97 -4.17
N TYR A 42 -8.62 10.85 -4.84
CA TYR A 42 -8.63 9.52 -4.20
C TYR A 42 -7.27 9.18 -3.60
N GLU A 43 -6.18 9.45 -4.32
CA GLU A 43 -4.81 9.26 -3.83
C GLU A 43 -4.58 10.01 -2.50
N LYS A 44 -4.93 11.30 -2.43
CA LYS A 44 -4.77 12.11 -1.21
C LYS A 44 -5.61 11.59 -0.05
N CYS A 45 -6.86 11.21 -0.31
CA CYS A 45 -7.75 10.69 0.73
C CYS A 45 -7.30 9.32 1.23
N LEU A 46 -6.82 8.46 0.32
CA LEU A 46 -6.30 7.15 0.70
C LEU A 46 -4.99 7.27 1.49
N ALA A 47 -4.07 8.16 1.07
CA ALA A 47 -2.87 8.46 1.83
C ALA A 47 -3.20 8.89 3.26
N PHE A 48 -4.21 9.75 3.42
CA PHE A 48 -4.69 10.20 4.72
C PHE A 48 -5.24 9.06 5.58
N GLU A 49 -6.15 8.23 5.04
CA GLU A 49 -6.75 7.09 5.77
C GLU A 49 -5.72 6.06 6.22
N LEU A 50 -4.75 5.75 5.36
CA LEU A 50 -3.66 4.84 5.68
C LEU A 50 -2.76 5.42 6.80
N ALA A 51 -2.42 6.71 6.71
CA ALA A 51 -1.63 7.39 7.74
C ALA A 51 -2.36 7.51 9.08
N ASP A 52 -3.68 7.78 9.07
CA ASP A 52 -4.52 7.86 10.28
C ASP A 52 -4.56 6.52 11.03
N ARG A 53 -4.49 5.40 10.28
CA ARG A 53 -4.36 4.04 10.82
C ARG A 53 -2.94 3.69 11.30
N GLY A 54 -2.01 4.64 11.25
CA GLY A 54 -0.64 4.47 11.70
C GLY A 54 0.30 3.80 10.69
N LEU A 55 -0.11 3.68 9.43
CA LEU A 55 0.75 3.15 8.37
C LEU A 55 1.69 4.24 7.84
N SER A 56 2.94 3.86 7.57
CA SER A 56 3.90 4.71 6.88
C SER A 56 3.58 4.75 5.38
N VAL A 57 3.26 5.94 4.86
CA VAL A 57 2.86 6.14 3.46
C VAL A 57 3.70 7.25 2.85
N THR A 58 4.15 7.05 1.61
CA THR A 58 4.82 8.06 0.80
C THR A 58 4.10 8.16 -0.52
N THR A 59 3.71 9.38 -0.91
CA THR A 59 3.03 9.61 -2.19
C THR A 59 3.95 10.23 -3.21
N GLN A 60 3.63 10.00 -4.49
CA GLN A 60 4.33 10.59 -5.63
C GLN A 60 5.86 10.37 -5.59
N GLN A 61 6.29 9.19 -5.13
CA GLN A 61 7.70 8.85 -4.99
C GLN A 61 8.36 8.76 -6.37
N GLU A 62 9.35 9.60 -6.62
CA GLU A 62 10.11 9.59 -7.88
C GLU A 62 10.85 8.27 -8.07
N ILE A 63 10.65 7.65 -9.23
CA ILE A 63 11.27 6.39 -9.64
C ILE A 63 12.24 6.69 -10.79
N PRO A 64 13.56 6.66 -10.54
CA PRO A 64 14.55 6.90 -11.59
C PRO A 64 14.61 5.71 -12.56
N VAL A 65 14.77 6.01 -13.84
CA VAL A 65 14.96 4.98 -14.87
C VAL A 65 16.44 4.71 -15.04
N ARG A 66 16.82 3.44 -14.83
CA ARG A 66 18.17 2.97 -15.14
C ARG A 66 18.22 2.42 -16.56
N TYR A 67 19.09 2.98 -17.38
CA TYR A 67 19.39 2.47 -18.71
C TYR A 67 20.90 2.31 -18.87
N LYS A 68 21.36 1.06 -18.96
CA LYS A 68 22.78 0.69 -18.87
C LYS A 68 23.40 1.25 -17.59
N ASN A 69 24.48 2.03 -17.70
CA ASN A 69 25.19 2.65 -16.58
C ASN A 69 24.71 4.09 -16.28
N LEU A 70 23.61 4.52 -16.89
CA LEU A 70 23.05 5.85 -16.71
C LEU A 70 21.75 5.78 -15.90
N THR A 71 21.54 6.78 -15.05
CA THR A 71 20.31 6.99 -14.29
C THR A 71 19.66 8.26 -14.78
N PHE A 72 18.40 8.17 -15.18
CA PHE A 72 17.61 9.29 -15.69
C PHE A 72 16.47 9.58 -14.75
N ASP A 73 16.27 10.85 -14.45
CA ASP A 73 15.00 11.33 -13.94
C ASP A 73 14.07 11.59 -15.13
N CYS A 74 13.05 10.74 -15.27
CA CYS A 74 12.08 10.80 -16.37
C CYS A 74 10.68 11.23 -15.87
N GLY A 75 10.56 11.68 -14.62
CA GLY A 75 9.28 12.08 -14.04
C GLY A 75 8.33 10.91 -13.74
N PHE A 76 8.81 9.67 -13.68
CA PHE A 76 8.01 8.54 -13.19
C PHE A 76 7.82 8.66 -11.69
N ARG A 77 6.57 8.50 -11.24
CA ARG A 77 6.20 8.59 -9.83
C ARG A 77 5.30 7.41 -9.47
N ALA A 78 5.53 6.79 -8.32
CA ALA A 78 4.57 5.89 -7.71
C ALA A 78 3.58 6.69 -6.86
N ASP A 79 2.29 6.36 -6.98
CA ASP A 79 1.24 7.14 -6.33
C ASP A 79 1.23 6.98 -4.81
N LEU A 80 1.35 5.75 -4.29
CA LEU A 80 1.25 5.38 -2.87
C LEU A 80 2.23 4.26 -2.48
#